data_AF-A0A9W8QFY1-F1
#
_entry.id   AF-A0A9W8QFY1-F1
#
_cell.length_a   1.000
_cell.length_b   1.000
_cell.length_c   1.000
_cell.angle_alpha   90.00
_cell.angle_beta   90.00
_cell.angle_gamma   90.00
#
_symmetry.space_group_name_H-M   'P 1'
#
loop_
_entity.id
_entity.type
_entity.pdbx_description
1 polymer ?
#
loop_
_entity_poly.entity_id
_entity_poly.type
_entity_poly.pdbx_seq_one_letter_code
_entity_poly.pdbx_strand_id
1 'polypeptide(L)'
;MARIRQTARRSIRALITLTRFYLPLDQEWPAWPAEEGCDPHAGPLEGVEGAHSMRMGRLIDDPEQAVYIIDWSLLQHFKAF
;
A
#
# COMPACT_ATOMS: atom_id res chain seq x y z
N MET A 1 -6.80 -18.63 -39.16
CA MET A 1 -7.07 -19.23 -37.83
C MET A 1 -6.05 -18.70 -36.84
N ALA A 2 -6.41 -17.71 -36.02
CA ALA A 2 -5.51 -17.10 -35.04
C ALA A 2 -5.67 -17.82 -33.69
N ARG A 3 -4.56 -18.39 -33.16
CA ARG A 3 -4.52 -19.00 -31.82
C ARG A 3 -4.32 -17.89 -30.78
N ILE A 4 -5.37 -17.56 -30.03
CA ILE A 4 -5.28 -16.70 -28.86
C ILE A 4 -4.69 -17.56 -27.73
N ARG A 5 -3.42 -17.31 -27.35
CA ARG A 5 -2.86 -17.84 -26.10
C ARG A 5 -3.52 -17.07 -24.96
N GLN A 6 -4.57 -17.62 -24.37
CA GLN A 6 -5.06 -17.18 -23.07
C GLN A 6 -4.04 -17.61 -22.02
N THR A 7 -3.07 -16.74 -21.73
CA THR A 7 -2.33 -16.82 -20.48
C THR A 7 -3.35 -16.57 -19.38
N ALA A 8 -3.72 -17.62 -18.65
CA ALA A 8 -4.59 -17.48 -17.48
C ALA A 8 -3.91 -16.50 -16.52
N ARG A 9 -4.37 -15.24 -16.51
CA ARG A 9 -4.10 -14.32 -15.41
C ARG A 9 -4.71 -14.98 -14.19
N ARG A 10 -3.85 -15.62 -13.38
CA ARG A 10 -4.22 -16.16 -12.07
C ARG A 10 -4.80 -14.98 -11.30
N SER A 11 -6.13 -14.90 -11.23
CA SER A 11 -6.85 -13.86 -10.50
C SER A 11 -6.69 -14.15 -9.01
N ILE A 12 -5.47 -14.01 -8.50
CA ILE A 12 -5.27 -13.97 -7.07
C ILE A 12 -5.77 -12.59 -6.67
N ARG A 13 -6.85 -12.57 -5.90
CA ARG A 13 -7.49 -11.36 -5.42
C ARG A 13 -6.40 -10.54 -4.70
N ALA A 14 -5.99 -9.42 -5.28
CA ALA A 14 -5.09 -8.48 -4.61
C ALA A 14 -5.75 -8.11 -3.28
N LEU A 15 -5.03 -8.32 -2.17
CA LEU A 15 -5.53 -7.96 -0.86
C LEU A 15 -5.10 -6.53 -0.59
N ILE A 16 -6.06 -5.65 -0.36
CA ILE A 16 -5.77 -4.28 0.04
C ILE A 16 -6.16 -4.12 1.50
N THR A 17 -5.25 -3.59 2.31
CA THR A 17 -5.52 -3.22 3.71
C THR A 17 -5.53 -1.72 3.87
N LEU A 18 -6.46 -1.23 4.70
CA LEU A 18 -6.67 0.19 4.97
C LEU A 18 -6.55 0.45 6.46
N THR A 19 -5.60 1.29 6.86
CA THR A 19 -5.40 1.68 8.26
C THR A 19 -5.65 3.17 8.39
N ARG A 20 -6.72 3.55 9.09
CA ARG A 20 -7.06 4.96 9.35
C ARG A 20 -6.36 5.48 10.59
N PHE A 21 -5.99 6.73 10.57
CA PHE A 21 -5.37 7.42 11.71
C PHE A 21 -5.68 8.90 11.66
N TYR A 22 -5.64 9.53 12.84
CA TYR A 22 -5.77 10.98 12.93
C TYR A 22 -4.46 11.65 12.53
N LEU A 23 -4.54 12.62 11.62
CA LEU A 23 -3.44 13.45 11.18
C LEU A 23 -3.98 14.89 11.06
N PRO A 24 -3.58 15.82 11.95
CA PRO A 24 -3.98 17.22 11.83
C PRO A 24 -3.69 17.78 10.44
N LEU A 25 -4.52 18.72 9.97
CA LEU A 25 -4.40 19.27 8.62
C LEU A 25 -3.04 19.93 8.37
N ASP A 26 -2.54 20.65 9.37
CA ASP A 26 -1.26 21.37 9.31
C ASP A 26 -0.04 20.47 9.56
N GLN A 27 -0.26 19.21 9.95
CA GLN A 27 0.82 18.26 10.16
C GLN A 27 1.23 17.63 8.82
N GLU A 28 2.54 17.66 8.55
CA GLU A 28 3.12 16.97 7.40
C GLU A 28 2.90 15.46 7.48
N TRP A 29 2.99 14.80 6.33
CA TRP A 29 2.93 13.35 6.25
C TRP A 29 4.05 12.71 7.08
N PRO A 30 3.74 11.64 7.85
CA PRO A 30 4.77 10.89 8.54
C PRO A 30 5.87 10.44 7.57
N ALA A 31 7.13 10.67 7.93
CA ALA A 31 8.28 10.30 7.14
C ALA A 31 9.30 9.56 8.02
N TRP A 32 10.01 8.61 7.43
CA TRP A 32 11.02 7.78 8.05
C TRP A 32 12.36 8.02 7.37
N PRO A 33 13.48 7.75 8.07
CA PRO A 33 14.77 7.63 7.42
C PRO A 33 14.69 6.56 6.33
N ALA A 34 14.94 6.95 5.08
CA ALA A 34 14.93 6.07 3.93
C ALA A 34 16.22 6.23 3.13
N GLU A 35 16.66 5.14 2.50
CA GLU A 35 17.80 5.18 1.58
C GLU A 35 17.46 5.99 0.32
N GLU A 36 18.49 6.46 -0.38
CA GLU A 36 18.32 7.27 -1.58
C GLU A 36 17.57 6.46 -2.66
N GLY A 37 16.39 6.96 -3.06
CA GLY A 37 15.50 6.30 -4.04
C GLY A 37 14.35 5.49 -3.44
N CYS A 38 14.29 5.32 -2.11
CA CYS A 38 13.15 4.72 -1.42
C CYS A 38 12.06 5.75 -1.10
N ASP A 39 10.81 5.30 -0.93
CA ASP A 39 9.72 6.18 -0.48
C ASP A 39 9.90 6.47 1.02
N PRO A 40 10.17 7.73 1.43
CA PRO A 40 10.34 8.08 2.84
C PRO A 40 9.09 7.85 3.67
N HIS A 41 7.93 7.68 3.03
CA HIS A 41 6.68 7.41 3.72
C HIS A 41 6.41 5.91 3.92
N ALA A 42 7.07 5.03 3.16
CA ALA A 42 6.92 3.57 3.30
C ALA A 42 7.30 3.08 4.71
N GLY A 43 8.31 3.72 5.31
CA GLY A 43 8.76 3.44 6.67
C GLY A 43 8.99 1.95 6.91
N PRO A 44 8.32 1.32 7.90
CA PRO A 44 8.52 -0.09 8.23
C PRO A 44 8.00 -1.07 7.18
N LEU A 45 7.32 -0.59 6.14
CA LEU A 45 6.85 -1.42 5.03
C LEU A 45 7.92 -1.61 3.95
N GLU A 46 8.99 -0.83 3.97
CA GLU A 46 10.11 -0.99 3.05
C GLU A 46 10.76 -2.37 3.25
N GLY A 47 10.87 -3.15 2.17
CA GLY A 47 11.43 -4.51 2.21
C GLY A 47 10.51 -5.59 2.77
N VAL A 48 9.26 -5.28 3.15
CA VAL A 48 8.28 -6.28 3.58
C VAL A 48 7.88 -7.15 2.40
N GLU A 49 8.11 -8.46 2.52
CA GLU A 49 7.81 -9.41 1.45
C GLU A 49 6.31 -9.39 1.14
N GLY A 50 5.99 -9.10 -0.12
CA GLY A 50 4.63 -9.10 -0.62
C GLY A 50 3.85 -7.80 -0.38
N ALA A 51 4.45 -6.76 0.21
CA ALA A 51 3.90 -5.41 0.19
C ALA A 51 4.31 -4.72 -1.13
N HIS A 52 3.40 -4.64 -2.10
CA HIS A 52 3.71 -4.15 -3.44
C HIS A 52 3.71 -2.63 -3.56
N SER A 53 2.77 -1.99 -2.88
CA SER A 53 2.71 -0.53 -2.86
C SER A 53 2.07 -0.06 -1.58
N MET A 54 2.53 1.08 -1.11
CA MET A 54 1.92 1.83 -0.03
C MET A 54 1.50 3.20 -0.56
N ARG A 55 0.34 3.67 -0.15
CA ARG A 55 -0.15 5.03 -0.45
C ARG A 55 -0.76 5.64 0.80
N MET A 56 -0.64 6.96 0.91
CA MET A 56 -1.35 7.74 1.91
C MET A 56 -2.38 8.66 1.27
N GLY A 57 -3.45 8.95 2.00
CA GLY A 57 -4.43 9.95 1.62
C GLY A 57 -5.21 10.47 2.81
N ARG A 58 -5.86 11.62 2.63
CA ARG A 58 -6.84 12.18 3.58
C ARG A 58 -8.24 11.83 3.09
N LEU A 59 -9.18 11.65 4.01
CA LEU A 59 -10.60 11.54 3.64
C LEU A 59 -11.08 12.92 3.14
N ILE A 60 -11.93 12.91 2.11
CA ILE A 60 -12.46 14.15 1.51
C ILE A 60 -13.38 14.87 2.51
N ASP A 61 -14.24 14.11 3.19
CA ASP A 61 -15.24 14.66 4.11
C ASP A 61 -14.66 15.02 5.49
N ASP A 62 -13.53 14.42 5.84
CA ASP A 62 -12.81 14.67 7.11
C ASP A 62 -11.29 14.65 6.84
N PRO A 63 -10.71 15.79 6.44
CA PRO A 63 -9.30 15.87 6.11
C PRO A 63 -8.36 15.52 7.26
N GLU A 64 -8.81 15.59 8.51
CA GLU A 64 -8.01 15.20 9.68
C GLU A 64 -7.93 13.68 9.86
N GLN A 65 -8.73 12.92 9.11
CA GLN A 65 -8.61 11.47 9.01
C GLN A 65 -7.76 11.12 7.79
N ALA A 66 -6.58 10.57 8.07
CA ALA A 66 -5.69 10.00 7.07
C ALA A 66 -5.85 8.47 6.99
N VAL A 67 -5.38 7.89 5.89
CA VAL A 67 -5.40 6.45 5.66
C VAL A 67 -4.11 5.98 5.00
N TYR A 68 -3.56 4.88 5.51
CA TYR A 68 -2.58 4.05 4.80
C TYR A 68 -3.30 3.01 3.98
N ILE A 69 -2.92 2.88 2.72
CA ILE A 69 -3.43 1.90 1.77
C ILE A 69 -2.26 1.03 1.36
N ILE A 70 -2.32 -0.26 1.68
CA ILE A 70 -1.26 -1.22 1.36
C ILE A 70 -1.83 -2.28 0.42
N ASP A 71 -1.17 -2.48 -0.71
CA ASP A 71 -1.48 -3.53 -1.67
C ASP A 71 -0.57 -4.74 -1.43
N TRP A 72 -1.18 -5.90 -1.16
CA TRP A 72 -0.49 -7.14 -0.86
C TRP A 72 -0.57 -8.12 -2.03
N SER A 73 0.56 -8.74 -2.37
CA SER A 73 0.65 -9.76 -3.41
C SER A 73 -0.31 -10.92 -3.16
N LEU A 74 -0.34 -11.39 -1.90
CA LEU A 74 -1.10 -12.55 -1.46
C LEU A 74 -1.57 -12.36 -0.01
N LEU A 75 -2.71 -12.94 0.34
CA LEU A 75 -3.22 -12.96 1.72
C LEU A 75 -2.22 -13.54 2.73
N GLN A 76 -1.39 -14.50 2.32
CA GLN A 76 -0.40 -15.12 3.19
C GLN A 76 0.71 -14.13 3.62
N HIS A 77 1.08 -13.17 2.77
CA HIS A 77 2.08 -12.16 3.11
C HIS A 77 1.53 -11.21 4.17
N PHE A 78 0.30 -10.74 4.00
CA PHE A 78 -0.39 -9.95 5.03
C PHE A 78 -0.52 -10.71 6.36
N LYS A 79 -0.82 -12.01 6.33
CA LYS A 79 -0.95 -12.81 7.56
C LYS A 79 0.39 -13.09 8.26
N ALA A 80 1.50 -12.94 7.55
CA ALA A 80 2.85 -13.17 8.09
C ALA A 80 3.52 -11.86 8.56
N PHE A 81 2.95 -10.71 8.19
CA PHE A 81 3.32 -9.38 8.66
C PHE A 81 2.70 -9.10 10.03
#